data_AF-A0A968A0I4-F1
#
_entry.id   AF-A0A968A0I4-F1
#
_cell.length_a   1.000
_cell.length_b   1.000
_cell.length_c   1.000
_cell.angle_alpha   90.00
_cell.angle_beta   90.00
_cell.angle_gamma   90.00
#
_symmetry.space_group_name_H-M   'P 1'
#
loop_
_entity.id
_entity.type
_entity.pdbx_description
1 polymer ?
#
loop_
_entity_poly.entity_id
_entity_poly.type
_entity_poly.pdbx_seq_one_letter_code
_entity_poly.pdbx_strand_id
1 'polypeptide(L)'
;FVGAALTVIIVYRLARFGNILSTTNLILAGVAVGSFASALTSFIMLRSEGEVRRAIAWLLGGSTLSGWAPVIAALPYIIVSLGMLIASGYALNVLQFGDEQA
;
A
#
# COMPACT_ATOMS: atom_id res chain seq x y z
N PHE A 1 -0.90 -7.62 -5.47
CA PHE A 1 0.33 -7.59 -4.64
C PHE A 1 1.50 -6.89 -5.34
N VAL A 2 1.99 -7.38 -6.49
CA VAL A 2 3.13 -6.76 -7.22
C VAL A 2 2.93 -5.27 -7.48
N GLY A 3 1.75 -4.86 -7.96
CA GLY A 3 1.45 -3.43 -8.15
C GLY A 3 1.59 -2.60 -6.89
N ALA A 4 1.12 -3.11 -5.74
CA ALA A 4 1.29 -2.43 -4.45
C ALA A 4 2.77 -2.33 -4.04
N ALA A 5 3.54 -3.40 -4.21
CA ALA A 5 4.98 -3.39 -3.93
C ALA A 5 5.74 -2.39 -4.81
N LEU A 6 5.43 -2.34 -6.11
CA LEU A 6 5.98 -1.36 -7.04
C LEU A 6 5.60 0.06 -6.63
N THR A 7 4.34 0.31 -6.28
CA THR A 7 3.89 1.62 -5.80
C THR A 7 4.66 2.06 -4.57
N VAL A 8 4.87 1.18 -3.58
CA VAL A 8 5.67 1.50 -2.38
C VAL A 8 7.09 1.88 -2.74
N ILE A 9 7.74 1.12 -3.65
CA ILE A 9 9.10 1.43 -4.10
C ILE A 9 9.15 2.79 -4.81
N ILE A 10 8.18 3.08 -5.69
CA ILE A 10 8.09 4.34 -6.42
C ILE A 10 7.91 5.51 -5.43
N VAL A 11 6.95 5.41 -4.52
CA VAL A 11 6.67 6.47 -3.53
C VAL A 11 7.89 6.72 -2.65
N TYR A 12 8.54 5.67 -2.14
CA TYR A 12 9.75 5.80 -1.34
C TYR A 12 10.90 6.47 -2.10
N ARG A 13 11.08 6.12 -3.38
CA ARG A 13 12.11 6.73 -4.25
C ARG A 13 11.82 8.20 -4.56
N LEU A 14 10.56 8.57 -4.80
CA LEU A 14 10.17 9.97 -5.05
C LEU A 14 10.29 10.83 -3.79
N ALA A 15 9.95 10.27 -2.63
CA ALA A 15 9.99 10.99 -1.37
C ALA A 15 11.42 11.28 -0.87
N ARG A 16 12.38 10.45 -1.29
CA ARG A 16 13.78 10.52 -0.86
C ARG A 16 14.53 11.55 -1.70
N PHE A 17 14.92 12.66 -1.07
CA PHE A 17 15.86 13.64 -1.63
C PHE A 17 17.20 13.52 -0.90
N GLY A 18 18.22 13.02 -1.60
CA GLY A 18 19.53 12.73 -1.00
C GLY A 18 19.44 11.62 0.06
N ASN A 19 19.92 11.91 1.28
CA ASN A 19 19.89 10.96 2.40
C ASN A 19 18.78 11.22 3.42
N ILE A 20 17.88 12.18 3.16
CA ILE A 20 16.84 12.61 4.09
C ILE A 20 15.48 12.14 3.55
N LEU A 21 14.73 11.43 4.38
CA LEU A 21 13.31 11.11 4.15
C LEU A 21 12.47 11.94 5.10
N SER A 22 11.92 13.04 4.59
CA SER A 22 10.93 13.82 5.33
C SER A 22 9.56 13.15 5.24
N THR A 23 8.86 13.06 6.37
CA THR A 23 7.46 12.60 6.45
C THR A 23 6.56 13.37 5.50
N THR A 24 6.76 14.69 5.37
CA THR A 24 5.99 15.54 4.46
C THR A 24 6.18 15.14 3.00
N ASN A 25 7.42 14.89 2.57
CA ASN A 25 7.69 14.46 1.19
C ASN A 25 7.10 13.08 0.89
N LEU A 26 7.13 12.17 1.89
CA LEU A 26 6.53 10.84 1.76
C LEU A 26 5.01 10.92 1.59
N ILE A 27 4.34 11.79 2.36
CA ILE A 27 2.90 12.04 2.23
C ILE A 27 2.59 12.64 0.86
N LEU A 28 3.30 13.69 0.44
CA LEU A 28 3.06 14.35 -0.86
C LEU A 28 3.29 13.41 -2.04
N ALA A 29 4.37 12.63 -2.04
CA ALA A 29 4.64 11.63 -3.06
C ALA A 29 3.55 10.54 -3.08
N GLY A 30 3.12 10.08 -1.91
CA GLY A 30 2.04 9.10 -1.78
C GLY A 30 0.72 9.62 -2.36
N VAL A 31 0.32 10.84 -2.04
CA VAL A 31 -0.89 11.47 -2.58
C VAL A 31 -0.79 11.62 -4.10
N ALA A 32 0.33 12.10 -4.63
CA ALA A 32 0.52 12.28 -6.07
C ALA A 32 0.43 10.94 -6.84
N VAL A 33 1.14 9.90 -6.38
CA VAL A 33 1.11 8.58 -7.00
C VAL A 33 -0.26 7.92 -6.85
N GLY A 34 -0.92 8.08 -5.70
CA GLY A 34 -2.27 7.59 -5.46
C GLY A 34 -3.30 8.22 -6.41
N SER A 35 -3.24 9.54 -6.59
CA SER A 35 -4.10 10.26 -7.54
C SER A 35 -3.85 9.82 -8.98
N PHE A 36 -2.59 9.64 -9.37
CA PHE A 36 -2.24 9.12 -10.70
C PHE A 36 -2.77 7.70 -10.93
N ALA A 37 -2.58 6.79 -9.97
CA ALA A 37 -3.10 5.42 -10.05
C ALA A 37 -4.63 5.39 -10.12
N SER A 38 -5.29 6.29 -9.38
CA SER A 38 -6.76 6.46 -9.42
C SER A 38 -7.22 6.94 -10.79
N ALA A 39 -6.58 7.97 -11.34
CA ALA A 39 -6.87 8.48 -12.68
C ALA A 39 -6.66 7.41 -13.76
N LEU A 40 -5.58 6.63 -13.66
CA LEU A 40 -5.31 5.51 -14.57
C LEU A 40 -6.38 4.42 -14.48
N THR A 41 -6.82 4.09 -13.26
CA THR A 41 -7.91 3.12 -13.02
C THR A 41 -9.21 3.61 -13.65
N SER A 42 -9.57 4.89 -13.45
CA SER A 42 -10.74 5.52 -14.09
C SER A 42 -10.65 5.52 -15.61
N PHE A 43 -9.49 5.84 -16.17
CA PHE A 43 -9.26 5.82 -17.61
C PHE A 43 -9.47 4.43 -18.21
N ILE A 44 -8.91 3.39 -17.58
CA ILE A 44 -9.08 2.00 -18.02
C ILE A 44 -10.56 1.60 -17.94
N MET A 45 -11.26 1.95 -16.86
CA MET A 45 -12.70 1.66 -16.73
C MET A 45 -13.53 2.34 -17.82
N LEU A 46 -13.24 3.59 -18.16
CA LEU A 46 -13.96 4.33 -19.20
C LEU A 46 -13.77 3.71 -20.59
N ARG A 47 -12.64 3.05 -20.83
CA ARG A 47 -12.32 2.39 -22.10
C ARG A 47 -12.80 0.95 -22.19
N SER A 48 -13.19 0.34 -21.07
CA SER A 48 -13.55 -1.07 -21.01
C SER A 48 -15.04 -1.26 -21.24
N GLU A 49 -15.41 -2.03 -22.26
CA GLU A 49 -16.80 -2.41 -22.52
C GLU A 49 -17.13 -3.70 -21.77
N GLY A 50 -18.21 -3.69 -20.95
CA GLY A 50 -18.74 -4.88 -20.27
C GLY A 50 -18.13 -5.25 -18.91
N GLU A 51 -16.86 -4.90 -18.62
CA GLU A 51 -16.18 -5.32 -17.38
C GLU A 51 -16.24 -4.29 -16.22
N VAL A 52 -16.80 -3.10 -16.46
CA VAL A 52 -16.84 -2.00 -15.45
C VAL A 52 -17.54 -2.44 -14.16
N ARG A 53 -18.66 -3.16 -14.27
CA ARG A 53 -19.41 -3.65 -13.10
C ARG A 53 -18.56 -4.58 -12.23
N ARG A 54 -17.74 -5.43 -12.85
CA ARG A 54 -16.84 -6.36 -12.15
C ARG A 54 -15.69 -5.61 -11.49
N ALA A 55 -15.12 -4.61 -12.16
CA ALA A 55 -14.09 -3.75 -11.59
C ALA A 55 -14.60 -2.98 -10.36
N ILE A 56 -15.79 -2.38 -10.44
CA ILE A 56 -16.42 -1.69 -9.31
C ILE A 56 -16.69 -2.67 -8.15
N ALA A 57 -17.23 -3.86 -8.43
CA ALA A 57 -17.47 -4.88 -7.40
C ALA A 57 -16.16 -5.32 -6.71
N TRP A 58 -15.04 -5.37 -7.44
CA TRP A 58 -13.73 -5.65 -6.86
C TRP A 58 -13.21 -4.50 -5.99
N LEU A 59 -13.38 -3.24 -6.44
CA LEU A 59 -12.93 -2.04 -5.71
C LEU A 59 -13.68 -1.82 -4.39
N LEU A 60 -14.97 -2.16 -4.33
CA LEU A 60 -15.75 -2.13 -3.09
C LEU A 60 -15.27 -3.13 -2.05
N GLY A 61 -14.48 -4.12 -2.48
CA GLY A 61 -14.04 -5.23 -1.66
C GLY A 61 -15.13 -6.30 -1.50
N GLY A 62 -14.68 -7.52 -1.21
CA GLY A 62 -15.57 -8.66 -0.99
C GLY A 62 -14.82 -9.98 -1.17
N SER A 63 -15.26 -11.02 -0.47
CA SER A 63 -14.74 -12.37 -0.65
C SER A 63 -15.39 -13.01 -1.88
N THR A 64 -14.89 -12.68 -3.06
CA THR A 64 -15.33 -13.33 -4.31
C THR A 64 -14.86 -14.78 -4.40
N LEU A 65 -13.83 -15.15 -3.62
CA LEU A 65 -13.38 -16.52 -3.44
C LEU A 65 -14.10 -17.15 -2.24
N SER A 66 -14.66 -18.34 -2.46
CA SER A 66 -15.33 -19.15 -1.43
C SER A 66 -14.34 -20.06 -0.69
N GLY A 67 -14.64 -20.35 0.57
CA GLY A 67 -13.90 -21.30 1.41
C GLY A 67 -12.65 -20.72 2.13
N TRP A 68 -11.91 -21.61 2.79
CA TRP A 68 -10.77 -21.25 3.64
C TRP A 68 -9.42 -21.19 2.92
N ALA A 69 -9.34 -21.68 1.68
CA ALA A 69 -8.08 -21.71 0.93
C ALA A 69 -7.41 -20.34 0.76
N PRO A 70 -8.14 -19.24 0.42
CA PRO A 70 -7.52 -17.91 0.32
C PRO A 70 -6.99 -17.40 1.67
N VAL A 71 -7.67 -17.73 2.76
CA VAL A 71 -7.27 -17.36 4.13
C VAL A 71 -5.98 -18.09 4.52
N ILE A 72 -5.93 -19.40 4.29
CA ILE A 72 -4.75 -20.22 4.57
C ILE A 72 -3.56 -19.78 3.72
N ALA A 73 -3.78 -19.42 2.46
CA ALA A 73 -2.74 -18.88 1.59
C ALA A 73 -2.20 -17.51 2.07
N ALA A 74 -3.05 -16.66 2.66
CA ALA A 74 -2.67 -15.35 3.18
C ALA A 74 -2.01 -15.42 4.57
N LEU A 75 -2.37 -16.39 5.41
CA LEU A 75 -1.86 -16.58 6.77
C LEU A 75 -0.33 -16.49 6.92
N PRO A 76 0.50 -17.21 6.14
CA PRO A 76 1.95 -17.15 6.32
C PRO A 76 2.50 -15.74 6.08
N TYR A 77 1.98 -15.01 5.10
CA TYR A 77 2.37 -13.63 4.85
C TYR A 77 1.96 -12.70 6.00
N ILE A 78 0.75 -12.89 6.55
CA ILE A 78 0.25 -12.13 7.70
C ILE A 78 1.14 -12.40 8.91
N ILE A 79 1.43 -13.66 9.23
CA ILE A 79 2.23 -14.05 10.40
C ILE A 79 3.64 -13.46 10.30
N VAL A 80 4.30 -13.57 9.14
CA VAL A 80 5.65 -13.01 8.93
C VAL A 80 5.63 -11.49 9.07
N SER A 81 4.67 -10.80 8.43
CA SER A 81 4.59 -9.34 8.49
C SER A 81 4.27 -8.83 9.91
N LEU A 82 3.37 -9.50 10.62
CA LEU A 82 3.01 -9.15 12.00
C LEU A 82 4.16 -9.44 12.96
N GLY A 83 4.87 -10.55 12.78
CA GLY A 83 6.06 -10.89 13.55
C GLY A 83 7.16 -9.86 13.39
N MET A 84 7.44 -9.41 12.16
CA MET A 84 8.38 -8.31 11.89
C MET A 84 7.95 -7.00 12.55
N LEU A 85 6.65 -6.69 12.53
CA LEU A 85 6.10 -5.46 13.10
C LEU A 85 6.23 -5.45 14.63
N ILE A 86 5.92 -6.57 15.29
CA ILE A 86 6.07 -6.74 16.75
C ILE A 86 7.55 -6.66 17.15
N ALA A 87 8.44 -7.33 16.42
CA ALA A 87 9.88 -7.27 16.67
C ALA A 87 10.44 -5.83 16.54
N SER A 88 9.81 -4.99 15.71
CA SER A 88 10.17 -3.58 15.52
C SER A 88 9.53 -2.64 16.55
N GLY A 89 8.82 -3.15 17.57
CA GLY A 89 8.03 -2.37 18.52
C GLY A 89 8.83 -1.30 19.27
N TYR A 90 10.08 -1.58 19.65
CA TYR A 90 10.93 -0.58 20.31
C TYR A 90 11.24 0.61 19.39
N ALA A 91 11.65 0.36 18.14
CA ALA A 91 11.92 1.41 17.16
C ALA A 91 10.65 2.22 16.84
N LEU A 92 9.49 1.55 16.75
CA LEU A 92 8.20 2.21 16.56
C LEU A 92 7.82 3.11 17.75
N ASN A 93 8.14 2.71 18.98
CA ASN A 93 7.94 3.56 20.16
C ASN A 93 8.87 4.77 20.16
N VAL A 94 10.14 4.61 19.75
CA VAL A 94 11.09 5.73 19.64
C VAL A 94 10.61 6.76 18.62
N LEU A 95 10.05 6.33 17.47
CA LEU A 95 9.47 7.24 16.47
C LEU A 95 8.33 8.13 17.03
N GLN A 96 7.68 7.76 18.13
CA GLN A 96 6.62 8.57 18.74
C GLN A 96 7.15 9.80 19.48
N PHE A 97 8.41 9.79 19.91
CA PHE A 97 9.03 10.90 20.64
C PHE A 97 9.54 12.02 19.70
N GLY A 98 9.44 11.83 18.38
CA GLY A 98 9.85 12.80 17.37
C GLY A 98 11.37 12.86 17.15
N ASP A 99 11.79 13.53 16.07
CA ASP A 99 13.20 13.64 15.65
C ASP A 99 14.06 14.50 16.62
N GLU A 100 13.49 15.05 17.70
CA GLU A 100 14.20 15.86 18.70
C GLU A 100 14.85 15.04 19.82
N GLN A 101 14.59 13.73 19.92
CA GLN A 101 15.17 12.83 20.93
C GLN A 101 16.03 11.68 20.36
N ALA A 102 16.27 11.66 19.05
CA ALA A 102 17.18 10.72 18.37
C ALA A 102 18.52 11.39 18.04
#